data_AF-A0A7J6R8C2-F1
#
_entry.id   AF-A0A7J6R8C2-F1
#
_cell.length_a   1.000
_cell.length_b   1.000
_cell.length_c   1.000
_cell.angle_alpha   90.00
_cell.angle_beta   90.00
_cell.angle_gamma   90.00
#
_symmetry.space_group_name_H-M   'P 1'
#
loop_
_entity.id
_entity.type
_entity.pdbx_description
1 polymer ?
#
loop_
_entity_poly.entity_id
_entity_poly.type
_entity_poly.pdbx_seq_one_letter_code
_entity_poly.pdbx_strand_id
1 'polypeptide(L)'
;MTEDRTTPQKQQRRLSLLPSFLVVVLPIIIASVLYDPTTVVTGLIHLHFVHWPTRIWPLDNPERDFGLVGARNYRIRSGDADLGLWHVPPADGTKGKRVVVYFHGQAGAREHGHRVELYRHLSQDMDTHVVTADLRGYGDSTGFPYVQGIAEDIKTVTDWAIDNVARKLD
;
A
#
# COMPACT_ATOMS: atom_id res chain seq x y z
N MET A 1 -20.18 2.24 -71.27
CA MET A 1 -21.21 1.36 -70.69
C MET A 1 -20.54 0.59 -69.57
N THR A 2 -20.70 1.13 -68.38
CA THR A 2 -20.05 0.80 -67.10
C THR A 2 -20.96 -0.13 -66.31
N GLU A 3 -20.39 -1.13 -65.64
CA GLU A 3 -20.83 -1.48 -64.28
C GLU A 3 -19.77 -2.32 -63.58
N ASP A 4 -19.01 -1.65 -62.72
CA ASP A 4 -18.13 -2.23 -61.72
C ASP A 4 -19.00 -2.81 -60.59
N ARG A 5 -19.05 -4.14 -60.49
CA ARG A 5 -19.77 -4.85 -59.45
C ARG A 5 -18.95 -4.89 -58.18
N THR A 6 -19.04 -3.83 -57.40
CA THR A 6 -18.55 -3.82 -56.02
C THR A 6 -19.34 -4.83 -55.18
N THR A 7 -18.63 -5.83 -54.65
CA THR A 7 -19.21 -6.82 -53.73
C THR A 7 -19.46 -6.15 -52.38
N PRO A 8 -20.63 -6.32 -51.73
CA PRO A 8 -20.87 -5.68 -50.44
C PRO A 8 -19.98 -6.35 -49.39
N GLN A 9 -18.96 -5.61 -48.93
CA GLN A 9 -18.10 -6.02 -47.83
C GLN A 9 -18.99 -6.14 -46.58
N LYS A 10 -19.28 -7.38 -46.16
CA LYS A 10 -20.10 -7.68 -44.98
C LYS A 10 -19.39 -7.09 -43.75
N GLN A 11 -19.77 -5.88 -43.36
CA GLN A 11 -19.22 -5.18 -42.21
C GLN A 11 -19.52 -6.02 -40.97
N GLN A 12 -18.55 -6.83 -40.54
CA GLN A 12 -18.63 -7.57 -39.29
C GLN A 12 -18.69 -6.53 -38.17
N ARG A 13 -19.91 -6.23 -37.71
CA ARG A 13 -20.13 -5.44 -36.50
C ARG A 13 -19.48 -6.21 -35.36
N ARG A 14 -18.27 -5.81 -34.96
CA ARG A 14 -17.66 -6.26 -33.72
C ARG A 14 -18.60 -5.82 -32.60
N LEU A 15 -19.31 -6.77 -32.00
CA LEU A 15 -20.20 -6.52 -30.88
C LEU A 15 -19.31 -6.05 -29.71
N SER A 16 -19.24 -4.74 -29.50
CA SER A 16 -18.50 -4.17 -28.38
C SER A 16 -19.27 -4.52 -27.10
N LEU A 17 -18.64 -5.24 -26.17
CA LEU A 17 -19.21 -5.58 -24.85
C LEU A 17 -19.03 -4.44 -23.83
N LEU A 18 -18.23 -3.42 -24.17
CA LEU A 18 -17.98 -2.23 -23.34
C LEU A 18 -19.26 -1.46 -22.93
N PRO A 19 -20.24 -1.18 -23.82
CA PRO A 19 -21.46 -0.48 -23.42
C PRO A 19 -22.33 -1.32 -22.47
N SER A 20 -22.38 -2.64 -22.63
CA SER A 20 -23.10 -3.55 -21.72
C SER A 20 -22.46 -3.60 -20.33
N PHE A 21 -21.13 -3.56 -20.26
CA PHE A 21 -20.39 -3.52 -19.00
C PHE A 21 -20.72 -2.27 -18.18
N LEU A 22 -20.74 -1.10 -18.83
CA LEU A 22 -21.06 0.17 -18.17
C LEU A 22 -22.50 0.23 -17.64
N VAL A 23 -23.46 -0.31 -18.39
CA VAL A 23 -24.89 -0.31 -18.00
C VAL A 23 -25.16 -1.19 -16.78
N VAL A 24 -24.34 -2.19 -16.51
CA VAL A 24 -24.50 -3.08 -15.34
C VAL A 24 -23.64 -2.62 -14.16
N VAL A 25 -22.38 -2.25 -14.42
CA VAL A 25 -21.43 -1.90 -13.34
C VAL A 25 -21.76 -0.54 -12.73
N LEU A 26 -22.16 0.44 -13.54
CA LEU A 26 -22.40 1.79 -13.04
C LEU A 26 -23.59 1.85 -12.05
N PRO A 27 -24.76 1.23 -12.30
CA PRO A 27 -25.84 1.20 -11.31
C PRO A 27 -25.48 0.46 -10.03
N ILE A 28 -24.65 -0.60 -10.10
CA ILE A 28 -24.18 -1.31 -8.91
C ILE A 28 -23.29 -0.39 -8.07
N ILE A 29 -22.34 0.32 -8.69
CA ILE A 29 -21.51 1.29 -7.98
C ILE A 29 -22.37 2.39 -7.36
N ILE A 30 -23.33 2.95 -8.11
CA ILE A 30 -24.24 3.99 -7.60
C ILE A 30 -25.06 3.46 -6.42
N ALA A 31 -25.67 2.28 -6.54
CA ALA A 31 -26.45 1.67 -5.46
C ALA A 31 -25.59 1.43 -4.20
N SER A 32 -24.36 0.94 -4.36
CA SER A 32 -23.42 0.74 -3.25
C SER A 32 -23.05 2.07 -2.58
N VAL A 33 -22.79 3.13 -3.36
CA VAL A 33 -22.50 4.48 -2.82
C VAL A 33 -23.72 5.06 -2.08
N LEU A 34 -24.94 4.84 -2.58
CA LEU A 34 -26.15 5.32 -1.91
C LEU A 34 -26.45 4.54 -0.62
N TYR A 35 -26.08 3.26 -0.56
CA TYR A 35 -26.32 2.40 0.60
C TYR A 35 -25.26 2.58 1.70
N ASP A 36 -23.98 2.56 1.34
CA ASP A 36 -22.86 2.74 2.27
C ASP A 36 -21.79 3.66 1.64
N PRO A 37 -22.02 4.99 1.64
CA PRO A 37 -21.11 5.94 1.01
C PRO A 37 -19.75 5.93 1.68
N THR A 38 -19.67 5.77 3.01
CA THR A 38 -18.42 5.88 3.75
C THR A 38 -17.46 4.76 3.38
N THR A 39 -17.92 3.50 3.38
CA THR A 39 -17.06 2.36 3.05
C THR A 39 -16.64 2.41 1.59
N VAL A 40 -17.58 2.69 0.68
CA VAL A 40 -17.31 2.70 -0.76
C VAL A 40 -16.37 3.85 -1.14
N VAL A 41 -16.63 5.07 -0.67
CA VAL A 41 -15.75 6.22 -0.93
C VAL A 41 -14.38 6.01 -0.32
N THR A 42 -14.30 5.48 0.91
CA THR A 42 -13.02 5.17 1.55
C THR A 42 -12.25 4.14 0.73
N GLY A 43 -12.90 3.06 0.29
CA GLY A 43 -12.30 2.07 -0.59
C GLY A 43 -11.78 2.65 -1.90
N LEU A 44 -12.59 3.47 -2.59
CA LEU A 44 -12.25 4.03 -3.89
C LEU A 44 -11.15 5.09 -3.83
N ILE A 45 -11.17 5.96 -2.82
CA ILE A 45 -10.15 7.01 -2.67
C ILE A 45 -8.85 6.42 -2.16
N HIS A 46 -8.93 5.52 -1.18
CA HIS A 46 -7.74 5.05 -0.47
C HIS A 46 -7.08 3.83 -1.08
N LEU A 47 -7.85 3.04 -1.85
CA LEU A 47 -7.39 1.81 -2.48
C LEU A 47 -6.67 0.88 -1.48
N HIS A 48 -7.10 0.91 -0.22
CA HIS A 48 -6.46 0.20 0.89
C HIS A 48 -6.49 -1.33 0.70
N PHE A 49 -7.50 -1.83 0.00
CA PHE A 49 -7.66 -3.25 -0.35
C PHE A 49 -6.79 -3.71 -1.53
N VAL A 50 -6.10 -2.80 -2.22
CA VAL A 50 -5.33 -3.15 -3.43
C VAL A 50 -3.98 -3.71 -3.00
N HIS A 51 -3.88 -5.04 -3.09
CA HIS A 51 -2.64 -5.77 -2.87
C HIS A 51 -2.06 -6.20 -4.22
N TRP A 52 -1.10 -5.43 -4.74
CA TRP A 52 -0.42 -5.76 -5.99
C TRP A 52 1.06 -5.37 -5.90
N PRO A 53 2.00 -6.29 -6.21
CA PRO A 53 1.81 -7.67 -6.65
C PRO A 53 1.56 -8.65 -5.48
N THR A 54 0.74 -9.68 -5.67
CA THR A 54 0.37 -10.65 -4.62
C THR A 54 1.44 -11.70 -4.30
N ARG A 55 2.51 -11.80 -5.10
CA ARG A 55 3.54 -12.84 -4.96
C ARG A 55 4.49 -12.65 -3.77
N ILE A 56 4.57 -11.44 -3.24
CA ILE A 56 5.55 -11.02 -2.23
C ILE A 56 4.98 -11.05 -0.79
N TRP A 57 3.90 -11.79 -0.58
CA TRP A 57 3.14 -11.81 0.67
C TRP A 57 3.27 -13.16 1.39
N PRO A 58 3.42 -13.19 2.73
CA PRO A 58 3.38 -12.06 3.68
C PRO A 58 4.68 -11.24 3.75
N LEU A 59 4.59 -9.99 4.22
CA LEU A 59 5.69 -9.00 4.24
C LEU A 59 6.67 -9.21 5.41
N ASP A 60 6.94 -10.46 5.76
CA ASP A 60 7.66 -10.81 6.99
C ASP A 60 9.19 -10.75 6.88
N ASN A 61 9.75 -10.76 5.65
CA ASN A 61 11.19 -10.88 5.42
C ASN A 61 11.73 -9.70 4.58
N PRO A 62 11.77 -8.47 5.13
CA PRO A 62 12.20 -7.28 4.39
C PRO A 62 13.62 -7.39 3.80
N GLU A 63 14.54 -8.05 4.51
CA GLU A 63 15.91 -8.23 4.04
C GLU A 63 16.00 -9.18 2.85
N ARG A 64 15.37 -10.36 2.93
CA ARG A 64 15.41 -11.38 1.87
C ARG A 64 14.66 -10.94 0.62
N ASP A 65 13.46 -10.38 0.79
CA ASP A 65 12.53 -10.17 -0.32
C ASP A 65 12.74 -8.80 -0.99
N PHE A 66 13.31 -7.82 -0.27
CA PHE A 66 13.46 -6.44 -0.75
C PHE A 66 14.90 -5.90 -0.66
N GLY A 67 15.84 -6.67 -0.12
CA GLY A 67 17.26 -6.28 -0.03
C GLY A 67 17.50 -5.13 0.95
N LEU A 68 16.70 -5.03 2.01
CA LEU A 68 16.89 -4.07 3.10
C LEU A 68 17.77 -4.71 4.18
N VAL A 69 19.08 -4.48 4.10
CA VAL A 69 20.08 -5.15 4.95
C VAL A 69 19.80 -4.90 6.44
N GLY A 70 19.76 -5.98 7.22
CA GLY A 70 19.50 -5.95 8.66
C GLY A 70 18.06 -5.55 9.05
N ALA A 71 17.16 -5.39 8.08
CA ALA A 71 15.78 -4.99 8.36
C ALA A 71 15.00 -6.10 9.05
N ARG A 72 14.14 -5.71 9.99
CA ARG A 72 13.33 -6.64 10.79
C ARG A 72 11.85 -6.29 10.70
N ASN A 73 11.02 -7.33 10.61
CA ASN A 73 9.58 -7.22 10.67
C ASN A 73 9.07 -7.38 12.11
N TYR A 74 8.08 -6.58 12.46
CA TYR A 74 7.39 -6.60 13.74
C TYR A 74 5.89 -6.56 13.52
N ARG A 75 5.15 -7.22 14.41
CA ARG A 75 3.70 -7.10 14.53
C ARG A 75 3.39 -6.35 15.81
N ILE A 76 2.72 -5.22 15.69
CA ILE A 76 2.35 -4.39 16.84
C ILE A 76 0.84 -4.22 16.87
N ARG A 77 0.27 -4.14 18.07
CA ARG A 77 -1.17 -3.97 18.25
C ARG A 77 -1.51 -2.50 18.46
N SER A 78 -2.46 -1.98 17.68
CA SER A 78 -3.02 -0.64 17.82
C SER A 78 -4.54 -0.73 17.90
N GLY A 79 -5.08 -0.47 19.09
CA GLY A 79 -6.50 -0.65 19.38
C GLY A 79 -6.99 -2.06 19.05
N ASP A 80 -7.85 -2.14 18.04
CA ASP A 80 -8.42 -3.37 17.50
C ASP A 80 -7.59 -4.01 16.38
N ALA A 81 -6.68 -3.28 15.76
CA ALA A 81 -5.87 -3.70 14.61
C ALA A 81 -4.49 -4.25 15.01
N ASP A 82 -3.99 -5.19 14.21
CA ASP A 82 -2.61 -5.66 14.25
C ASP A 82 -1.88 -5.13 13.03
N LEU A 83 -0.84 -4.32 13.26
CA LEU A 83 -0.10 -3.61 12.23
C LEU A 83 1.21 -4.33 11.91
N GLY A 84 1.54 -4.42 10.62
CA GLY A 84 2.85 -4.81 10.13
C GLY A 84 3.81 -3.62 10.11
N LEU A 85 4.97 -3.77 10.73
CA LEU A 85 5.99 -2.74 10.88
C LEU A 85 7.36 -3.27 10.46
N TRP A 86 8.12 -2.50 9.70
CA TRP A 86 9.53 -2.75 9.43
C TRP A 86 10.41 -1.72 10.15
N HIS A 87 11.49 -2.21 10.73
CA HIS A 87 12.61 -1.41 11.17
C HIS A 87 13.83 -1.74 10.32
N VAL A 88 14.33 -0.75 9.59
CA VAL A 88 15.56 -0.83 8.80
C VAL A 88 16.65 -0.07 9.57
N PRO A 89 17.70 -0.75 10.07
CA PRO A 89 18.82 -0.07 10.71
C PRO A 89 19.73 0.61 9.66
N PRO A 90 20.67 1.47 10.06
CA PRO A 90 21.75 1.93 9.19
C PRO A 90 22.52 0.75 8.59
N ALA A 91 22.76 0.79 7.28
CA ALA A 91 23.33 -0.34 6.56
C ALA A 91 24.80 -0.60 6.92
N ASP A 92 25.55 0.46 7.27
CA ASP A 92 26.97 0.41 7.62
C ASP A 92 27.22 -0.23 9.01
N GLY A 93 26.16 -0.70 9.69
CA GLY A 93 26.24 -1.34 11.00
C GLY A 93 26.60 -0.38 12.14
N THR A 94 26.60 0.93 11.87
CA THR A 94 26.79 1.93 12.91
C THR A 94 25.56 1.97 13.84
N LYS A 95 25.72 2.63 15.00
CA LYS A 95 24.58 2.87 15.91
C LYS A 95 23.50 3.75 15.26
N GLY A 96 23.82 4.52 14.21
CA GLY A 96 22.96 5.56 13.67
C GLY A 96 22.78 6.71 14.66
N LYS A 97 22.40 7.90 14.15
CA LYS A 97 22.07 9.06 15.00
C LYS A 97 20.68 9.63 14.75
N ARG A 98 19.97 9.07 13.79
CA ARG A 98 18.71 9.59 13.27
C ARG A 98 17.69 8.47 13.18
N VAL A 99 16.44 8.80 13.45
CA VAL A 99 15.30 7.92 13.24
C VAL A 99 14.29 8.67 12.37
N VAL A 100 13.85 8.05 11.29
CA VAL A 100 12.76 8.52 10.44
C VAL A 100 11.61 7.53 10.59
N VAL A 101 10.44 8.03 10.98
CA VAL A 101 9.18 7.27 10.93
C VAL A 101 8.48 7.64 9.63
N TYR A 102 8.34 6.68 8.72
CA TYR A 102 7.73 6.86 7.42
C TYR A 102 6.39 6.13 7.32
N PHE A 103 5.32 6.90 7.14
CA PHE A 103 4.00 6.40 6.81
C PHE A 103 3.79 6.52 5.30
N HIS A 104 3.40 5.42 4.68
CA HIS A 104 3.09 5.45 3.27
C HIS A 104 1.80 6.25 3.01
N GLY A 105 1.65 6.75 1.79
CA GLY A 105 0.47 7.47 1.35
C GLY A 105 -0.61 6.56 0.80
N GLN A 106 -1.40 7.12 -0.12
CA GLN A 106 -2.50 6.44 -0.80
C GLN A 106 -2.04 5.20 -1.57
N ALA A 107 -2.87 4.15 -1.54
CA ALA A 107 -2.71 2.87 -2.22
C ALA A 107 -1.45 2.05 -1.89
N GLY A 108 -1.55 0.74 -2.04
CA GLY A 108 -0.43 -0.18 -1.82
C GLY A 108 0.04 -0.22 -0.36
N ALA A 109 1.26 -0.70 -0.13
CA ALA A 109 1.81 -0.92 1.20
C ALA A 109 3.32 -0.59 1.26
N ARG A 110 3.96 -0.84 2.41
CA ARG A 110 5.36 -0.52 2.70
C ARG A 110 6.35 -1.20 1.74
N GLU A 111 5.91 -2.21 1.01
CA GLU A 111 6.70 -3.04 0.12
C GLU A 111 6.90 -2.46 -1.29
N HIS A 112 6.19 -1.39 -1.64
CA HIS A 112 6.25 -0.80 -2.98
C HIS A 112 7.67 -0.29 -3.32
N GLY A 113 8.15 -0.61 -4.53
CA GLY A 113 9.55 -0.43 -4.90
C GLY A 113 10.12 0.98 -4.70
N HIS A 114 9.37 2.04 -5.03
CA HIS A 114 9.81 3.41 -4.78
C HIS A 114 9.94 3.76 -3.28
N ARG A 115 9.17 3.08 -2.42
CA ARG A 115 9.22 3.23 -0.95
C ARG A 115 10.41 2.46 -0.39
N VAL A 116 10.62 1.23 -0.86
CA VAL A 116 11.81 0.42 -0.52
C VAL A 116 13.10 1.16 -0.89
N GLU A 117 13.14 1.81 -2.05
CA GLU A 117 14.31 2.59 -2.47
C GLU A 117 14.55 3.82 -1.58
N LEU A 118 13.48 4.49 -1.15
CA LEU A 118 13.59 5.54 -0.14
C LEU A 118 14.20 5.01 1.17
N TYR A 119 13.74 3.86 1.66
CA TYR A 119 14.28 3.28 2.91
C TYR A 119 15.76 2.93 2.77
N ARG A 120 16.13 2.41 1.60
CA ARG A 120 17.52 2.08 1.26
C ARG A 120 18.39 3.33 1.31
N HIS A 121 18.02 4.41 0.61
CA HIS A 121 18.80 5.65 0.63
C HIS A 121 18.91 6.27 2.03
N LEU A 122 17.83 6.27 2.80
CA LEU A 122 17.87 6.78 4.18
C LEU A 122 18.81 5.93 5.07
N SER A 123 18.75 4.60 4.94
CA SER A 123 19.57 3.67 5.72
C SER A 123 21.05 3.69 5.31
N GLN A 124 21.33 3.67 4.00
CA GLN A 124 22.68 3.55 3.45
C GLN A 124 23.39 4.89 3.36
N ASP A 125 22.77 5.89 2.75
CA ASP A 125 23.46 7.15 2.43
C ASP A 125 23.38 8.15 3.59
N MET A 126 22.42 7.96 4.49
CA MET A 126 22.16 8.88 5.60
C MET A 126 22.30 8.25 6.98
N ASP A 127 22.84 7.03 7.12
CA ASP A 127 23.10 6.43 8.45
C ASP A 127 21.89 6.57 9.42
N THR A 128 20.69 6.32 8.89
CA THR A 128 19.41 6.64 9.54
C THR A 128 18.59 5.38 9.74
N HIS A 129 18.04 5.19 10.94
CA HIS A 129 17.02 4.17 11.16
C HIS A 129 15.73 4.58 10.46
N VAL A 130 15.14 3.66 9.71
CA VAL A 130 13.82 3.84 9.11
C VAL A 130 12.85 2.92 9.84
N VAL A 131 11.79 3.49 10.39
CA VAL A 131 10.64 2.75 10.89
C VAL A 131 9.46 3.03 9.97
N THR A 132 8.89 2.00 9.36
CA THR A 132 7.73 2.13 8.49
C THR A 132 6.69 1.09 8.84
N ALA A 133 5.42 1.42 8.68
CA ALA A 133 4.32 0.52 8.98
C ALA A 133 3.20 0.68 7.97
N ASP A 134 2.47 -0.40 7.74
CA ASP A 134 1.18 -0.33 7.06
C ASP A 134 0.11 -0.02 8.11
N LEU A 135 -0.64 1.05 7.87
CA LEU A 135 -1.74 1.44 8.75
C LEU A 135 -2.90 0.44 8.60
N ARG A 136 -3.87 0.46 9.52
CA ARG A 136 -4.97 -0.51 9.51
C ARG A 136 -5.68 -0.58 8.16
N GLY A 137 -5.92 -1.80 7.70
CA GLY A 137 -6.52 -2.09 6.39
C GLY A 137 -5.61 -1.91 5.18
N TYR A 138 -4.34 -1.56 5.34
CA TYR A 138 -3.33 -1.62 4.29
C TYR A 138 -2.37 -2.77 4.55
N GLY A 139 -1.67 -3.20 3.50
CA GLY A 139 -0.60 -4.16 3.71
C GLY A 139 -1.14 -5.47 4.28
N ASP A 140 -0.31 -6.09 5.12
CA ASP A 140 -0.70 -7.24 5.92
C ASP A 140 -1.29 -6.82 7.28
N SER A 141 -1.62 -5.54 7.47
CA SER A 141 -2.27 -5.02 8.67
C SER A 141 -3.77 -5.32 8.64
N THR A 142 -4.34 -5.60 9.80
CA THR A 142 -5.77 -5.92 9.91
C THR A 142 -6.63 -4.65 10.06
N GLY A 143 -7.95 -4.80 10.02
CA GLY A 143 -8.89 -3.72 10.28
C GLY A 143 -9.33 -2.96 9.03
N PHE A 144 -10.05 -1.86 9.23
CA PHE A 144 -10.57 -0.97 8.19
C PHE A 144 -10.09 0.46 8.45
N PRO A 145 -9.69 1.22 7.42
CA PRO A 145 -9.17 2.57 7.62
C PRO A 145 -10.29 3.56 7.95
N TYR A 146 -10.15 4.26 9.08
CA TYR A 146 -10.96 5.42 9.46
C TYR A 146 -10.10 6.42 10.23
N VAL A 147 -10.49 7.69 10.24
CA VAL A 147 -9.63 8.81 10.68
C VAL A 147 -9.03 8.61 12.07
N GLN A 148 -9.86 8.26 13.06
CA GLN A 148 -9.41 8.09 14.44
C GLN A 148 -8.51 6.86 14.60
N GLY A 149 -8.82 5.77 13.89
CA GLY A 149 -8.00 4.57 13.90
C GLY A 149 -6.62 4.81 13.28
N ILE A 150 -6.58 5.53 12.17
CA ILE A 150 -5.33 5.94 11.52
C ILE A 150 -4.47 6.82 12.44
N ALA A 151 -5.10 7.77 13.16
CA ALA A 151 -4.38 8.60 14.13
C ALA A 151 -3.82 7.78 15.30
N GLU A 152 -4.57 6.78 15.77
CA GLU A 152 -4.12 5.83 16.79
C GLU A 152 -2.91 5.01 16.28
N ASP A 153 -2.99 4.46 15.06
CA ASP A 153 -1.92 3.69 14.44
C ASP A 153 -0.63 4.50 14.33
N ILE A 154 -0.72 5.75 13.84
CA ILE A 154 0.42 6.66 13.72
C ILE A 154 1.07 6.89 15.08
N LYS A 155 0.26 7.12 16.12
CA LYS A 155 0.77 7.30 17.48
C LYS A 155 1.45 6.02 17.97
N THR A 156 0.82 4.85 17.83
CA THR A 156 1.37 3.56 18.27
C THR A 156 2.72 3.27 17.60
N VAL A 157 2.82 3.47 16.28
CA VAL A 157 4.06 3.25 15.52
C VAL A 157 5.14 4.24 15.96
N THR A 158 4.79 5.50 16.16
CA THR A 158 5.73 6.54 16.60
C THR A 158 6.27 6.26 18.00
N ASP A 159 5.39 5.92 18.95
CA ASP A 159 5.78 5.53 20.31
C ASP A 159 6.69 4.29 20.28
N TRP A 160 6.35 3.29 19.47
CA TRP A 160 7.19 2.11 19.28
C TRP A 160 8.58 2.48 18.79
N ALA A 161 8.70 3.37 17.79
CA ALA A 161 9.98 3.82 17.26
C ALA A 161 10.81 4.56 18.32
N ILE A 162 10.18 5.40 19.13
CA ILE A 162 10.84 6.12 20.22
C ILE A 162 11.38 5.13 21.25
N ASP A 163 10.54 4.22 21.72
CA ASP A 163 10.84 3.31 22.81
C ASP A 163 11.86 2.23 22.42
N ASN A 164 11.79 1.74 21.18
CA ASN A 164 12.57 0.59 20.73
C ASN A 164 13.81 0.94 19.91
N VAL A 165 13.85 2.16 19.35
CA VAL A 165 14.96 2.61 18.50
C VAL A 165 15.58 3.88 19.08
N ALA A 166 14.83 4.99 19.14
CA ALA A 166 15.41 6.30 19.43
C ALA A 166 16.09 6.39 20.80
N ARG A 167 15.42 5.92 21.88
CA ARG A 167 16.00 5.94 23.24
C ARG A 167 17.25 5.09 23.41
N LYS A 168 17.52 4.17 22.47
CA LYS A 168 18.74 3.36 22.49
C LYS A 168 19.90 4.06 21.81
N LEU A 169 19.67 5.20 21.13
CA LEU A 169 20.69 6.00 20.47
C LEU A 169 21.44 6.92 21.42
N ASP A 170 20.80 7.32 22.52
CA ASP A 170 21.42 7.98 23.66
C ASP A 170 22.44 7.06 24.37
#